data_AF-A0A936JK45-F1
#
_entry.id   AF-A0A936JK45-F1
#
_cell.length_a   1.000
_cell.length_b   1.000
_cell.length_c   1.000
_cell.angle_alpha   90.00
_cell.angle_beta   90.00
_cell.angle_gamma   90.00
#
_symmetry.space_group_name_H-M   'P 1'
#
loop_
_entity.id
_entity.type
_entity.pdbx_description
1 polymer ?
#
loop_
_entity_poly.entity_id
_entity_poly.type
_entity_poly.pdbx_seq_one_letter_code
_entity_poly.pdbx_strand_id
1 'polypeptide(L)' 'MLPNKAKKYLQALGLKSKNDKIDAKGLAQMGAEQNLKNGNLWANFFYDLRILTRQHEVLQKNITSEKNRLHAAKLLHVK' A
#
# COMPACT_ATOMS: atom_id res chain seq x y z
N MET A 1 0.98 -13.35 -4.90
CA MET A 1 1.25 -14.65 -5.58
C MET A 1 2.06 -14.37 -6.84
N LEU A 2 3.05 -15.20 -7.18
CA LEU A 2 3.81 -15.00 -8.43
C LEU A 2 2.94 -15.38 -9.65
N PRO A 3 2.86 -14.55 -10.70
CA PRO A 3 2.03 -14.82 -11.88
C PRO A 3 2.30 -16.19 -12.54
N ASN A 4 3.58 -16.60 -12.56
CA ASN A 4 3.99 -17.89 -13.11
C ASN A 4 3.46 -19.08 -12.30
N LYS A 5 3.34 -18.94 -10.97
CA LYS A 5 2.81 -19.99 -10.09
C LYS A 5 1.32 -20.17 -10.32
N ALA A 6 0.57 -19.07 -10.40
CA ALA A 6 -0.85 -19.09 -10.74
C ALA A 6 -1.08 -19.74 -12.10
N LYS A 7 -0.33 -19.32 -13.14
CA LYS A 7 -0.43 -19.92 -14.48
C LYS A 7 -0.22 -21.43 -14.48
N LYS A 8 0.83 -21.92 -13.82
CA LYS A 8 1.12 -23.37 -13.74
C LYS A 8 0.04 -24.13 -12.96
N TYR A 9 -0.52 -23.54 -11.90
CA TYR A 9 -1.61 -24.14 -11.14
C TYR A 9 -2.89 -24.27 -11.98
N LEU A 10 -3.29 -23.22 -12.69
CA LEU A 10 -4.45 -23.26 -13.60
C LEU A 10 -4.27 -24.30 -14.71
N GLN A 11 -3.05 -24.44 -15.25
CA GLN A 11 -2.71 -25.49 -16.22
C GLN A 11 -2.82 -26.90 -15.61
N ALA A 12 -2.38 -27.09 -14.37
CA ALA A 12 -2.51 -28.37 -13.66
C ALA A 12 -3.98 -28.74 -13.38
N LEU A 13 -4.85 -27.75 -13.19
CA LEU A 13 -6.31 -27.94 -13.10
C LEU A 13 -6.99 -28.22 -14.45
N GLY A 14 -6.22 -28.25 -15.56
CA GLY A 14 -6.77 -28.45 -16.91
C GLY A 14 -7.48 -27.23 -17.48
N LEU A 15 -7.38 -26.06 -16.86
CA LEU A 15 -7.95 -24.81 -17.35
C LEU A 15 -7.05 -24.24 -18.45
N LYS A 16 -7.38 -24.59 -19.71
CA LYS A 16 -6.61 -24.18 -20.91
C LYS A 16 -7.03 -22.82 -21.47
N SER A 17 -8.21 -22.33 -21.10
CA SER A 17 -8.76 -21.05 -21.56
C SER A 17 -8.53 -19.94 -20.54
N LYS A 18 -8.27 -18.73 -21.01
CA LYS A 18 -8.01 -17.55 -20.18
C LYS A 18 -9.13 -16.53 -20.36
N ASN A 19 -9.91 -16.32 -19.31
CA ASN A 19 -10.87 -15.23 -19.20
C ASN A 19 -11.05 -14.85 -17.73
N ASP A 20 -11.54 -13.65 -17.46
CA ASP A 20 -11.63 -13.12 -16.10
C ASP A 20 -12.43 -14.04 -15.16
N LYS A 21 -13.48 -14.71 -15.65
CA LYS A 21 -14.31 -15.63 -14.84
C LYS A 21 -13.52 -16.88 -14.42
N ILE A 22 -12.81 -17.50 -15.37
CA ILE A 22 -12.01 -18.71 -15.14
C ILE A 22 -10.80 -18.37 -14.26
N ASP A 23 -10.13 -17.25 -14.55
CA ASP A 23 -8.97 -16.79 -13.79
C ASP A 23 -9.37 -16.47 -12.34
N ALA A 24 -10.48 -15.76 -12.11
CA ALA A 24 -10.97 -15.46 -10.77
C ALA A 24 -11.28 -16.74 -9.97
N LYS A 25 -12.00 -17.69 -10.58
CA LYS A 25 -12.36 -18.96 -9.92
C LYS A 25 -11.10 -19.77 -9.59
N GLY A 26 -10.18 -19.92 -10.54
CA GLY A 26 -8.99 -20.73 -10.32
C GLY A 26 -7.99 -20.08 -9.37
N LEU A 27 -7.89 -18.75 -9.33
CA LEU A 27 -7.10 -18.03 -8.32
C LEU A 27 -7.71 -18.16 -6.91
N ALA A 28 -9.04 -18.09 -6.80
CA ALA A 28 -9.72 -18.30 -5.53
C ALA A 28 -9.51 -19.72 -5.00
N GLN A 29 -9.63 -20.73 -5.86
CA GLN A 29 -9.36 -22.12 -5.54
C GLN A 29 -7.89 -22.32 -5.12
N MET A 30 -6.94 -21.72 -5.86
CA MET A 30 -5.52 -21.75 -5.50
C MET A 30 -5.26 -21.16 -4.12
N GLY A 31 -5.91 -20.05 -3.79
CA GLY A 31 -5.77 -19.39 -2.49
C GLY A 31 -6.38 -20.18 -1.33
N ALA A 32 -7.43 -20.96 -1.58
CA ALA A 32 -8.07 -21.81 -0.58
C ALA A 32 -7.33 -23.14 -0.36
N GLU A 33 -6.83 -23.75 -1.44
CA GLU A 33 -6.16 -25.06 -1.38
C GLU A 33 -4.68 -24.96 -1.01
N GLN A 34 -3.99 -23.94 -1.49
CA GLN A 34 -2.59 -23.75 -1.15
C GLN A 34 -2.49 -22.89 0.10
N ASN A 35 -1.85 -23.42 1.15
CA ASN A 35 -1.41 -22.63 2.30
C ASN A 35 -0.27 -21.69 1.85
N LEU A 36 -0.64 -20.61 1.16
CA LEU A 36 0.28 -19.61 0.68
C LEU A 36 0.81 -18.87 1.91
N LYS A 37 2.12 -19.00 2.14
CA LYS A 37 2.82 -18.29 3.22
C LYS A 37 2.37 -16.83 3.21
N ASN A 38 1.67 -16.40 4.27
CA ASN A 38 1.29 -15.01 4.45
C ASN A 38 2.57 -14.19 4.45
N GLY A 39 2.81 -13.47 3.35
CA GLY A 39 3.99 -12.65 3.15
C GLY A 39 3.90 -11.37 3.95
N ASN A 40 3.77 -11.46 5.27
CA ASN A 40 3.54 -10.30 6.14
C ASN A 40 4.82 -9.66 6.70
N LEU A 41 6.00 -10.10 6.27
CA LEU A 41 7.25 -9.50 6.75
C LEU A 41 7.51 -8.11 6.15
N TRP A 42 7.09 -7.87 4.91
CA TRP A 42 7.28 -6.57 4.23
C TRP A 42 6.24 -5.53 4.64
N ALA A 43 5.09 -5.97 5.16
CA ALA A 43 3.99 -5.08 5.50
C ALA A 43 4.37 -4.09 6.60
N ASN A 44 5.12 -4.52 7.62
CA ASN A 44 5.49 -3.68 8.75
C ASN A 44 6.43 -2.55 8.33
N PHE A 45 7.48 -2.84 7.55
CA PHE A 45 8.42 -1.82 7.07
C PHE A 45 7.72 -0.70 6.28
N PHE A 46 6.88 -1.06 5.30
CA PHE A 46 6.16 -0.06 4.51
C PHE A 46 5.10 0.67 5.32
N TYR A 47 4.48 0.00 6.29
CA TYR A 47 3.53 0.61 7.20
C TYR A 47 4.21 1.68 8.07
N ASP A 48 5.36 1.36 8.66
CA ASP A 48 6.15 2.27 9.49
C ASP A 48 6.68 3.44 8.67
N LEU A 49 7.22 3.17 7.47
CA LEU A 49 7.65 4.22 6.53
C LEU A 49 6.50 5.18 6.18
N ARG A 50 5.29 4.65 5.94
CA ARG A 50 4.10 5.46 5.68
C ARG A 50 3.69 6.33 6.87
N ILE A 51 3.83 5.84 8.09
CA ILE A 51 3.57 6.62 9.30
C ILE A 51 4.58 7.76 9.42
N LEU A 52 5.88 7.45 9.33
CA LEU A 52 6.95 8.42 9.48
C LEU A 52 6.85 9.55 8.44
N THR A 53 6.58 9.20 7.19
CA THR A 53 6.41 10.20 6.10
C THR A 53 5.22 11.12 6.33
N ARG A 54 4.08 10.59 6.82
CA ARG A 54 2.92 11.40 7.18
C ARG A 54 3.18 12.33 8.36
N GLN A 55 3.85 11.82 9.39
CA GLN A 55 4.22 12.63 10.55
C GLN A 55 5.15 13.77 10.14
N HIS A 56 6.14 13.49 9.29
CA HIS A 56 7.03 14.50 8.74
C HIS A 56 6.25 15.58 7.97
N GLU A 57 5.32 15.19 7.10
CA GLU A 57 4.49 16.14 6.35
C GLU A 57 3.65 17.04 7.27
N VAL A 58 3.02 16.46 8.30
CA VAL A 58 2.24 17.22 9.29
C VAL A 58 3.12 18.23 10.03
N LEU A 59 4.31 17.82 10.47
CA LEU A 59 5.24 18.71 11.16
C LEU A 59 5.68 19.87 10.27
N GLN A 60 5.96 19.63 8.98
CA GLN A 60 6.32 20.69 8.04
C GLN A 60 5.19 21.71 7.83
N LYS A 61 3.95 21.23 7.74
CA LYS A 61 2.76 22.10 7.66
C LYS A 61 2.61 22.95 8.91
N ASN A 62 2.80 22.37 10.10
CA ASN A 62 2.73 23.09 11.36
C ASN A 62 3.82 24.15 11.46
N ILE A 63 5.08 23.81 11.14
CA ILE A 63 6.20 24.77 11.11
C ILE A 63 5.87 25.96 10.19
N THR A 64 5.33 25.68 9.00
CA THR A 64 4.95 26.72 8.05
C THR A 64 3.83 27.60 8.59
N SER A 65 2.80 27.00 9.21
CA SER A 65 1.68 27.73 9.82
C SER A 65 2.16 28.66 10.94
N GLU A 66 3.00 28.17 11.85
CA GLU A 66 3.53 28.97 12.96
C GLU A 66 4.44 30.10 12.48
N LYS A 67 5.26 29.88 11.46
CA LYS A 67 6.06 30.94 10.83
C LYS A 67 5.17 32.04 10.26
N ASN A 68 4.07 31.67 9.59
CA ASN A 68 3.12 32.63 9.04
C ASN A 68 2.43 33.43 10.15
N ARG A 69 2.02 32.79 11.24
CA ARG A 69 1.44 33.45 12.42
C ARG A 69 2.42 34.45 13.04
N LEU A 70 3.68 34.04 13.24
CA LEU A 70 4.73 34.92 13.77
C LEU A 70 4.96 36.13 12.86
N HIS A 71 5.03 35.90 11.55
CA HIS A 71 5.21 36.98 10.58
C HIS A 71 4.06 37.99 10.61
N ALA A 72 2.81 37.50 10.67
CA ALA A 72 1.63 38.35 10.80
C ALA A 72 1.64 39.15 12.11
N ALA A 73 2.00 38.53 13.24
CA ALA A 73 2.11 39.21 14.52
C ALA A 73 3.17 40.33 14.52
N LYS A 74 4.31 40.10 13.85
CA LYS A 74 5.35 41.12 13.66
C LYS A 74 4.89 42.28 12.78
N LEU A 75 4.22 41.99 11.66
CA LEU A 75 3.67 43.04 10.78
C LEU A 75 2.63 43.92 11.50
N LEU A 76 1.83 43.34 12.39
CA LEU A 76 0.86 44.08 13.19
C LEU A 76 1.51 45.03 14.21
N HIS A 77 2.68 44.69 14.75
CA HIS A 77 3.41 45.54 15.71
C HIS A 77 4.20 46.70 15.08
N VAL A 78 4.39 46.68 13.76
CA VAL A 78 5.14 47.72 13.02
C VAL A 78 4.20 48.79 12.43
N LYS A 79 2.89 48.57 12.45
CA LYS A 79 1.86 49.56 12.11
C LYS A 79 1.40 50.33 13.34
#